data_AF-M3CQZ5-F1
#
_entry.id   AF-M3CQZ5-F1
#
_cell.length_a   1.000
_cell.length_b   1.000
_cell.length_c   1.000
_cell.angle_alpha   90.00
_cell.angle_beta   90.00
_cell.angle_gamma   90.00
#
_symmetry.space_group_name_H-M   'P 1'
#
loop_
_entity.id
_entity.type
_entity.pdbx_description
1 polymer ?
#
loop_
_entity_poly.entity_id
_entity_poly.type
_entity_poly.pdbx_seq_one_letter_code
_entity_poly.pdbx_strand_id
1 'polypeptide(L)'
;MTTIHINIVVYEGFPLKYPEYRHTVLWLQSASQSPSLIAHIVGNPQKFKFQCRPTSKEPQDSLLYRKLIELGPPEVAATSEEIVAILQHVPIDNSDPKFNCQIWVELALGELKNEGILSEESHRQGLDRMWSAIADAKDVK
;
A
#
# COMPACT_ATOMS: atom_id res chain seq x y z
N MET A 1 4.42 -23.53 5.70
CA MET A 1 4.05 -22.15 6.07
C MET A 1 4.18 -21.32 4.82
N THR A 2 3.16 -20.54 4.48
CA THR A 2 3.09 -19.79 3.23
C THR A 2 3.59 -18.38 3.48
N THR A 3 4.73 -18.02 2.91
CA THR A 3 5.28 -16.67 3.04
C THR A 3 4.45 -15.69 2.21
N ILE A 4 3.92 -14.65 2.84
CA ILE A 4 3.27 -13.53 2.16
C ILE A 4 4.31 -12.46 1.87
N HIS A 5 4.34 -11.97 0.64
CA HIS A 5 5.11 -10.79 0.26
C HIS A 5 4.21 -9.56 0.29
N ILE A 6 4.63 -8.55 1.04
CA ILE A 6 3.95 -7.27 1.16
C ILE A 6 4.71 -6.26 0.31
N ASN A 7 4.02 -5.64 -0.64
CA ASN A 7 4.60 -4.64 -1.52
C ASN A 7 3.76 -3.37 -1.50
N ILE A 8 4.41 -2.21 -1.64
CA ILE A 8 3.71 -0.95 -1.92
C ILE A 8 3.66 -0.77 -3.43
N VAL A 9 2.50 -0.41 -3.95
CA VAL A 9 2.35 0.00 -5.35
C VAL A 9 1.95 1.46 -5.40
N VAL A 10 2.69 2.24 -6.18
CA VAL A 10 2.39 3.63 -6.49
C VAL A 10 1.89 3.71 -7.93
N TYR A 11 0.70 4.26 -8.11
CA TYR A 11 0.12 4.61 -9.41
C TYR A 11 0.19 6.11 -9.66
N GLU A 12 0.25 6.50 -10.93
CA GLU A 12 0.10 7.88 -11.37
C GLU A 12 -1.32 8.38 -11.06
N GLY A 13 -1.42 9.64 -10.63
CA GLY A 13 -2.72 10.28 -10.47
C GLY A 13 -3.38 10.53 -11.82
N PHE A 14 -4.71 10.37 -11.88
CA PHE A 14 -5.50 10.67 -13.07
C PHE A 14 -6.77 11.46 -12.69
N PRO A 15 -7.08 12.58 -13.38
CA PRO A 15 -6.37 13.15 -14.54
C PRO A 15 -5.14 14.00 -14.17
N LEU A 16 -4.99 14.36 -12.90
CA LEU A 16 -3.90 15.22 -12.41
C LEU A 16 -2.71 14.37 -11.95
N LYS A 17 -1.52 14.72 -12.43
CA LYS A 17 -0.27 13.96 -12.18
C LYS A 17 0.52 14.43 -10.96
N TYR A 18 -0.06 15.33 -10.15
CA TYR A 18 0.60 15.86 -8.96
C TYR A 18 0.82 14.77 -7.89
N PRO A 19 1.89 14.88 -7.09
CA PRO A 19 2.23 13.90 -6.04
C PRO A 19 1.06 13.50 -5.15
N GLU A 20 0.26 14.44 -4.67
CA GLU A 20 -0.86 14.24 -3.76
C GLU A 20 -2.03 13.43 -4.35
N TYR A 21 -2.10 13.32 -5.68
CA TYR A 21 -3.13 12.54 -6.38
C TYR A 21 -2.68 11.14 -6.77
N ARG A 22 -1.44 10.76 -6.45
CA ARG A 22 -0.94 9.40 -6.72
C ARG A 22 -1.62 8.40 -5.81
N HIS A 23 -2.26 7.43 -6.44
CA HIS A 23 -2.92 6.36 -5.71
C HIS A 23 -1.89 5.35 -5.23
N THR A 24 -1.86 5.13 -3.92
CA THR A 24 -0.92 4.20 -3.28
C THR A 24 -1.68 3.10 -2.59
N VAL A 25 -1.26 1.85 -2.80
CA VAL A 25 -1.93 0.66 -2.28
C VAL A 25 -0.92 -0.34 -1.76
N LEU A 26 -1.38 -1.27 -0.92
CA LEU A 26 -0.63 -2.47 -0.56
C LEU A 26 -1.07 -3.64 -1.44
N TRP A 27 -0.08 -4.39 -1.93
CA TRP A 27 -0.28 -5.59 -2.73
C TRP A 27 0.32 -6.79 -1.99
N LEU A 28 -0.53 -7.74 -1.65
CA LEU A 28 -0.19 -8.94 -0.88
C LEU A 28 -0.15 -10.13 -1.84
N GLN A 29 1.02 -10.75 -1.95
CA GLN A 29 1.23 -11.91 -2.78
C GLN A 29 1.53 -13.12 -1.92
N SER A 30 0.89 -14.24 -2.21
CA SER A 30 1.23 -15.53 -1.64
C SER A 30 1.60 -16.48 -2.76
N ALA A 31 2.70 -17.23 -2.61
CA ALA A 31 2.99 -18.32 -3.54
C ALA A 31 1.94 -19.45 -3.50
N SER A 32 1.11 -19.49 -2.45
CA SER A 32 0.15 -20.56 -2.19
C SER A 32 -1.31 -20.12 -2.20
N GLN A 33 -1.58 -18.82 -2.17
CA GLN A 33 -2.93 -18.25 -2.33
C GLN A 33 -2.94 -17.38 -3.58
N SER A 34 -3.66 -17.86 -4.60
CA SER A 34 -4.06 -17.09 -5.77
C SER A 34 -5.58 -16.95 -5.74
N PRO A 35 -6.13 -15.76 -6.02
CA PRO A 35 -5.46 -14.54 -6.47
C PRO A 35 -4.76 -13.74 -5.35
N SER A 36 -3.77 -12.92 -5.72
CA SER A 36 -3.16 -11.90 -4.84
C SER A 36 -4.22 -10.90 -4.36
N LEU A 37 -3.94 -10.14 -3.29
CA LEU A 37 -4.86 -9.15 -2.74
C LEU A 37 -4.33 -7.73 -2.94
N ILE A 38 -5.23 -6.79 -3.24
CA ILE A 38 -4.96 -5.35 -3.14
C ILE A 38 -5.74 -4.80 -1.95
N ALA A 39 -5.04 -4.19 -1.01
CA ALA A 39 -5.60 -3.50 0.16
C ALA A 39 -5.30 -2.00 0.08
N HIS A 40 -6.33 -1.18 0.24
CA HIS A 40 -6.23 0.28 0.19
C HIS A 40 -7.47 0.96 0.77
N ILE A 41 -7.47 2.28 0.79
CA ILE A 41 -8.69 3.07 0.99
C ILE A 41 -9.24 3.58 -0.34
N VAL A 42 -10.57 3.66 -0.41
CA VAL A 42 -11.33 4.17 -1.56
C VAL A 42 -12.36 5.18 -1.10
N GLY A 43 -12.77 6.07 -1.99
CA GLY A 43 -13.78 7.09 -1.73
C GLY A 43 -13.25 8.50 -1.98
N ASN A 44 -14.13 9.48 -1.75
CA ASN A 44 -13.77 10.89 -1.83
C ASN A 44 -13.05 11.33 -0.56
N PRO A 45 -12.28 12.44 -0.59
CA PRO A 45 -11.75 13.07 0.61
C PRO A 45 -12.81 13.17 1.72
N GLN A 46 -12.41 12.86 2.96
CA GLN A 46 -13.30 12.82 4.15
C GLN A 46 -14.41 11.75 4.12
N LYS A 47 -14.42 10.85 3.12
CA LYS A 47 -15.38 9.74 3.00
C LYS A 47 -14.70 8.44 2.58
N PHE A 48 -13.46 8.26 3.00
CA PHE A 48 -12.68 7.07 2.73
C PHE A 48 -13.20 5.85 3.50
N LYS A 49 -13.06 4.69 2.87
CA LYS A 49 -13.34 3.38 3.44
C LYS A 49 -12.25 2.40 3.03
N PHE A 50 -11.91 1.49 3.93
CA PHE A 50 -11.04 0.38 3.62
C PHE A 50 -11.69 -0.53 2.58
N GLN A 51 -10.89 -1.00 1.63
CA GLN A 51 -11.25 -2.04 0.67
C GLN A 51 -10.07 -3.00 0.52
N CYS A 52 -10.37 -4.29 0.60
CA CYS A 52 -9.46 -5.36 0.20
C CYS A 52 -10.15 -6.19 -0.86
N ARG A 53 -9.46 -6.48 -1.97
CA ARG A 53 -10.03 -7.26 -3.06
C ARG A 53 -9.02 -8.18 -3.72
N PRO A 54 -9.45 -9.35 -4.19
CA PRO A 54 -8.61 -10.21 -5.02
C PRO A 54 -8.27 -9.54 -6.36
N THR A 55 -7.05 -9.78 -6.85
CA THR A 55 -6.59 -9.41 -8.18
C THR A 55 -5.81 -10.55 -8.81
N SER A 56 -6.18 -10.91 -10.04
CA SER A 56 -5.37 -11.79 -10.89
C SER A 56 -4.42 -11.00 -11.81
N LYS A 57 -4.50 -9.67 -11.79
CA LYS A 57 -3.65 -8.79 -12.59
C LYS A 57 -2.45 -8.33 -11.79
N GLU A 58 -1.31 -8.32 -12.46
CA GLU A 58 -0.09 -7.73 -11.95
C GLU A 58 -0.26 -6.20 -11.89
N PRO A 59 0.21 -5.52 -10.84
CA PRO A 59 0.13 -4.06 -10.77
C PRO A 59 0.74 -3.36 -11.99
N GLN A 60 1.75 -3.99 -12.59
CA GLN A 60 2.50 -3.51 -13.76
C GLN A 60 1.67 -3.48 -15.05
N ASP A 61 0.56 -4.23 -15.11
CA ASP A 61 -0.33 -4.25 -16.28
C ASP A 61 -1.19 -2.98 -16.39
N SER A 62 -1.19 -2.14 -15.36
CA SER A 62 -1.90 -0.85 -15.36
C SER A 62 -1.12 0.21 -16.14
N LEU A 63 -1.81 0.95 -17.02
CA LEU A 63 -1.22 2.14 -17.67
C LEU A 63 -0.80 3.25 -16.70
N LEU A 64 -1.37 3.24 -15.49
CA LEU A 64 -1.02 4.17 -14.41
C LEU A 64 0.09 3.63 -13.51
N TYR A 65 0.60 2.41 -13.74
CA TYR A 65 1.66 1.86 -12.91
C TYR A 65 2.89 2.77 -12.91
N ARG A 66 3.41 3.07 -11.71
CA ARG A 66 4.62 3.89 -11.60
C ARG A 66 5.75 3.20 -10.88
N LYS A 67 5.47 2.55 -9.75
CA LYS A 67 6.50 1.88 -8.97
C LYS A 67 5.92 0.75 -8.14
N LEU A 68 6.66 -0.35 -8.07
CA LEU A 68 6.54 -1.40 -7.07
C LEU A 68 7.71 -1.27 -6.08
N ILE A 69 7.40 -1.32 -4.80
CA ILE A 69 8.37 -1.24 -3.70
C ILE A 69 8.20 -2.50 -2.88
N GLU A 70 9.20 -3.37 -2.98
CA GLU A 70 9.29 -4.59 -2.19
C GLU A 70 9.76 -4.25 -0.77
N LEU A 71 9.04 -4.73 0.23
CA LEU A 71 9.37 -4.56 1.65
C LEU A 71 10.24 -5.70 2.20
N GLY A 72 10.52 -6.71 1.38
CA GLY A 72 11.19 -7.94 1.80
C GLY A 72 10.22 -8.96 2.40
N PRO A 73 10.74 -10.11 2.86
CA PRO A 73 9.94 -11.10 3.55
C PRO A 73 9.50 -10.59 4.93
N PRO A 74 8.36 -11.08 5.46
CA PRO A 74 7.94 -10.75 6.80
C PRO A 74 8.85 -11.42 7.84
N GLU A 75 9.05 -10.77 8.98
CA GLU A 75 9.88 -11.28 10.08
C GLU A 75 9.23 -12.49 10.78
N VAL A 76 7.90 -12.53 10.79
CA VAL A 76 7.11 -13.65 11.29
C VAL A 76 6.20 -14.22 10.20
N ALA A 77 5.92 -15.52 10.28
CA ALA A 77 4.95 -16.13 9.38
C ALA A 77 3.54 -15.56 9.66
N ALA A 78 2.96 -14.92 8.65
CA ALA A 78 1.60 -14.39 8.69
C ALA A 78 0.85 -14.81 7.42
N THR A 79 -0.44 -15.08 7.56
CA THR A 79 -1.38 -15.33 6.48
C THR A 79 -1.90 -14.03 5.88
N SER A 80 -2.44 -14.09 4.65
CA SER A 80 -3.08 -12.93 4.03
C SER A 80 -4.25 -12.43 4.88
N GLU A 81 -4.99 -13.34 5.50
CA GLU A 81 -6.15 -13.04 6.36
C GLU A 81 -5.73 -12.28 7.63
N GLU A 82 -4.64 -12.69 8.27
CA GLU A 82 -4.08 -11.97 9.44
C GLU A 82 -3.61 -10.57 9.06
N ILE A 83 -2.88 -10.45 7.95
CA ILE A 83 -2.44 -9.15 7.44
C ILE A 83 -3.64 -8.25 7.13
N VAL A 84 -4.66 -8.78 6.43
CA VAL A 84 -5.87 -8.01 6.10
C VAL A 84 -6.63 -7.59 7.36
N ALA A 85 -6.69 -8.45 8.39
CA ALA A 85 -7.31 -8.11 9.66
C ALA A 85 -6.61 -6.91 10.33
N ILE A 86 -5.27 -6.86 10.31
CA ILE A 86 -4.50 -5.70 10.81
C ILE A 86 -4.82 -4.46 9.98
N LEU A 87 -4.74 -4.57 8.64
CA LEU A 87 -4.98 -3.45 7.72
C LEU A 87 -6.39 -2.86 7.84
N GLN A 88 -7.39 -3.69 8.14
CA GLN A 88 -8.77 -3.24 8.32
C GLN A 88 -8.96 -2.38 9.58
N HIS A 89 -8.11 -2.54 10.60
CA HIS A 89 -8.15 -1.76 11.83
C HIS A 89 -7.31 -0.48 11.79
N VAL A 90 -6.52 -0.28 10.73
CA VAL A 90 -5.75 0.96 10.53
C VAL A 90 -6.72 2.16 10.51
N PRO A 91 -6.53 3.17 11.37
CA PRO A 91 -7.42 4.31 11.45
C PRO A 91 -7.56 5.06 10.11
N ILE A 92 -8.79 5.46 9.79
CA ILE A 92 -9.10 6.33 8.66
C ILE A 92 -9.65 7.64 9.21
N ASP A 93 -8.85 8.70 9.14
CA ASP A 93 -9.27 10.02 9.60
C ASP A 93 -10.06 10.75 8.51
N ASN A 94 -11.37 10.54 8.52
CA ASN A 94 -12.28 11.24 7.63
C ASN A 94 -12.60 12.69 8.07
N SER A 95 -12.04 13.16 9.19
CA SER A 95 -12.19 14.55 9.62
C SER A 95 -11.08 15.45 9.04
N ASP A 96 -9.90 14.90 8.74
CA ASP A 96 -8.79 15.64 8.14
C ASP A 96 -8.90 15.71 6.60
N PRO A 97 -9.03 16.91 6.00
CA PRO A 97 -9.04 17.08 4.54
C PRO A 97 -7.73 16.65 3.85
N LYS A 98 -6.62 16.52 4.59
CA LYS A 98 -5.32 16.09 4.05
C LYS A 98 -5.16 14.58 4.07
N PHE A 99 -5.97 13.85 4.84
CA PHE A 99 -5.90 12.40 4.89
C PHE A 99 -6.14 11.81 3.49
N ASN A 100 -5.30 10.86 3.09
CA ASN A 100 -5.36 10.24 1.77
C ASN A 100 -4.78 8.82 1.81
N CYS A 101 -4.72 8.15 0.65
CA CYS A 101 -4.21 6.79 0.56
C CYS A 101 -2.73 6.64 0.93
N GLN A 102 -1.92 7.69 0.72
CA GLN A 102 -0.48 7.68 1.03
C GLN A 102 -0.27 7.67 2.55
N ILE A 103 -1.00 8.54 3.26
CA ILE A 103 -1.00 8.58 4.73
C ILE A 103 -1.53 7.27 5.31
N TRP A 104 -2.61 6.71 4.73
CA TRP A 104 -3.12 5.42 5.21
C TRP A 104 -2.11 4.28 5.00
N VAL A 105 -1.38 4.25 3.88
CA VAL A 105 -0.29 3.27 3.68
C VAL A 105 0.82 3.48 4.68
N GLU A 106 1.20 4.72 5.00
CA GLU A 106 2.19 4.99 6.05
C GLU A 106 1.76 4.42 7.41
N LEU A 107 0.52 4.70 7.84
CA LEU A 107 -0.04 4.16 9.08
C LEU A 107 -0.10 2.63 9.04
N ALA A 108 -0.51 2.04 7.92
CA ALA A 108 -0.59 0.60 7.75
C ALA A 108 0.77 -0.09 7.90
N LEU A 109 1.84 0.48 7.33
CA LEU A 109 3.19 -0.05 7.54
C LEU A 109 3.61 0.07 8.99
N GLY A 110 3.23 1.16 9.67
CA GLY A 110 3.43 1.35 11.10
C GLY A 110 2.80 0.23 11.94
N GLU A 111 1.54 -0.10 11.67
CA GLU A 111 0.83 -1.20 12.36
C GLU A 111 1.47 -2.57 12.08
N LEU A 112 1.82 -2.86 10.81
CA LEU A 112 2.51 -4.11 10.47
C LEU A 112 3.87 -4.25 11.15
N LYS A 113 4.59 -3.14 11.36
CA LYS A 113 5.82 -3.12 12.16
C LYS A 113 5.53 -3.37 13.64
N ASN A 114 4.50 -2.74 14.21
CA ASN A 114 4.13 -2.90 15.62
C ASN A 114 3.72 -4.34 15.95
N GLU A 115 3.06 -5.02 15.00
CA GLU A 115 2.71 -6.44 15.09
C GLU A 115 3.89 -7.39 14.80
N GLY A 116 5.09 -6.84 14.53
CA GLY A 116 6.30 -7.63 14.26
C GLY A 116 6.31 -8.33 12.90
N ILE A 117 5.42 -7.96 11.97
CA ILE A 117 5.38 -8.51 10.61
C ILE A 117 6.48 -7.88 9.75
N LEU A 118 6.71 -6.58 9.91
CA LEU A 118 7.80 -5.86 9.25
C LEU A 118 8.90 -5.54 10.26
N SER A 119 10.16 -5.67 9.84
CA SER A 119 11.28 -5.09 10.59
C SER A 119 11.24 -3.56 10.54
N GLU A 120 11.91 -2.93 11.49
CA GLU A 120 12.12 -1.48 11.50
C GLU A 120 12.82 -1.00 10.22
N GLU A 121 13.76 -1.80 9.71
CA GLU A 121 14.47 -1.49 8.46
C GLU A 121 13.54 -1.57 7.25
N SER A 122 12.76 -2.64 7.10
CA SER A 122 11.79 -2.79 6.02
C SER A 122 10.73 -1.68 6.04
N HIS A 123 10.24 -1.34 7.22
CA HIS A 123 9.31 -0.22 7.41
C HIS A 123 9.93 1.11 6.93
N ARG A 124 11.13 1.45 7.44
CA ARG A 124 11.79 2.72 7.11
C ARG A 124 12.14 2.81 5.63
N GLN A 125 12.80 1.78 5.08
CA GLN A 125 13.16 1.76 3.66
C GLN A 125 11.94 1.76 2.75
N GLY A 126 10.85 1.08 3.15
CA GLY A 126 9.58 1.10 2.44
C GLY A 126 9.00 2.50 2.31
N LEU A 127 8.92 3.23 3.42
CA LEU A 127 8.45 4.62 3.45
C LEU A 127 9.36 5.55 2.65
N ASP A 128 10.67 5.48 2.83
CA ASP A 128 11.63 6.32 2.11
C ASP A 128 11.47 6.14 0.59
N ARG A 129 11.36 4.89 0.14
CA ARG A 129 11.17 4.55 -1.29
C ARG A 129 9.79 4.96 -1.80
N MET A 130 8.75 4.87 -0.96
CA MET A 130 7.40 5.30 -1.30
C MET A 130 7.35 6.81 -1.52
N TRP A 131 7.88 7.59 -0.58
CA TRP A 131 7.90 9.04 -0.68
C TRP A 131 8.80 9.52 -1.82
N SER A 132 9.95 8.89 -2.04
CA SER A 132 10.77 9.14 -3.23
C SER A 132 10.01 8.85 -4.52
N ALA A 133 9.31 7.71 -4.59
CA ALA A 133 8.52 7.37 -5.76
C ALA A 133 7.41 8.39 -6.01
N ILE A 134 6.70 8.84 -4.96
CA ILE A 134 5.64 9.87 -5.03
C ILE A 134 6.22 11.22 -5.50
N ALA A 135 7.36 11.63 -4.94
CA ALA A 135 8.05 12.89 -5.25
C ALA A 135 8.67 12.91 -6.66
N ASP A 136 9.05 11.77 -7.23
CA ASP A 136 9.54 11.64 -8.62
C ASP A 136 8.47 11.95 -9.69
N ALA A 137 7.42 12.69 -9.32
CA ALA A 137 6.56 13.40 -10.25
C ALA A 137 7.39 14.46 -10.94
N LYS A 138 8.03 14.07 -12.04
CA LYS A 138 8.45 15.06 -13.03
C LYS A 138 7.19 15.80 -13.45
N ASP A 139 7.09 17.05 -13.00
CA ASP A 139 6.27 18.05 -13.65
C ASP A 139 6.54 17.90 -15.15
N VAL A 140 5.51 17.52 -15.89
CA VAL A 140 5.60 17.46 -17.34
C VAL A 140 5.86 18.89 -17.78
N LYS A 141 7.11 19.16 -18.19
CA LYS A 141 7.53 20.40 -18.84
C LYS A 141 6.62 20.72 -20.03
#